data_AF-A0A1J5X0F6-F1
#
_entry.id   AF-A0A1J5X0F6-F1
#
_cell.length_a   1.000
_cell.length_b   1.000
_cell.length_c   1.000
_cell.angle_alpha   90.00
_cell.angle_beta   90.00
_cell.angle_gamma   90.00
#
_symmetry.space_group_name_H-M   'P 1'
#
loop_
_entity.id
_entity.type
_entity.pdbx_description
1 polymer ?
#
loop_
_entity_poly.entity_id
_entity_poly.type
_entity_poly.pdbx_seq_one_letter_code
_entity_poly.pdbx_strand_id
1 'polypeptide(L)'
;KLELSLFAINILPKLALHEENEMKEFILSAEKKEYVSKVIRAENSSIWLGKVKKMELFRYAINVLPKLQLHEENVMDEFCLSADRIEYVSEAILAENNNIWLGKVNKLDLKLFAINILPKLKLHEENVMEEFSLSAEKEEYASEAIRAKNNSILLGRAKKLELKLFTINILPKLVLHEENEMEEFCLNAEKKEYVSEIIRAENSSICFGSVKKVTLFRYAINILPKLHEKNVMEELCLSVDRIEHVSEVIRAE
;
A
#
# COMPACT_ATOMS: atom_id res chain seq x y z
N LYS A 1 2.90 6.55 24.18
CA LYS A 1 3.94 6.37 23.14
C LYS A 1 4.78 5.17 23.55
N LEU A 2 5.02 4.24 22.64
CA LEU A 2 5.95 3.13 22.81
C LEU A 2 6.97 3.18 21.66
N GLU A 3 8.23 3.36 22.01
CA GLU A 3 9.33 3.37 21.07
C GLU A 3 10.36 2.35 21.55
N LEU A 4 10.61 1.33 20.74
CA LEU A 4 11.58 0.29 21.07
C LEU A 4 12.61 0.17 19.96
N SER A 5 13.88 0.15 20.35
CA SER A 5 15.02 0.01 19.45
C SER A 5 15.93 -1.12 19.92
N LEU A 6 16.69 -1.70 18.99
CA LEU A 6 17.67 -2.76 19.29
C LEU A 6 16.98 -3.95 20.02
N PHE A 7 17.65 -4.54 21.00
CA PHE A 7 17.13 -5.68 21.76
C PHE A 7 15.86 -5.39 22.57
N ALA A 8 15.48 -4.13 22.79
CA ALA A 8 14.24 -3.79 23.48
C ALA A 8 13.01 -4.28 22.71
N ILE A 9 13.09 -4.45 21.39
CA ILE A 9 11.94 -4.96 20.62
C ILE A 9 11.56 -6.38 21.06
N ASN A 10 12.53 -7.20 21.47
CA ASN A 10 12.28 -8.56 21.95
C ASN A 10 11.49 -8.65 23.26
N ILE A 11 11.26 -7.54 23.98
CA ILE A 11 10.39 -7.53 25.16
C ILE A 11 8.91 -7.37 24.80
N LEU A 12 8.59 -7.03 23.55
CA LEU A 12 7.23 -6.76 23.09
C LEU A 12 6.22 -7.87 23.43
N PRO A 13 6.51 -9.18 23.26
CA PRO A 13 5.56 -10.25 23.62
C PRO A 13 5.30 -10.37 25.12
N LYS A 14 6.09 -9.69 25.95
CA LYS A 14 5.94 -9.66 27.42
C LYS A 14 5.21 -8.41 27.90
N LEU A 15 4.95 -7.44 27.03
CA LEU A 15 4.15 -6.28 27.38
C LEU A 15 2.68 -6.72 27.49
N ALA A 16 2.16 -6.78 28.71
CA ALA A 16 0.75 -7.05 28.96
C ALA A 16 -0.05 -5.75 28.75
N LEU A 17 -0.26 -5.36 27.49
CA LEU A 17 -1.10 -4.22 27.13
C LEU A 17 -2.58 -4.64 27.17
N HIS A 18 -3.41 -3.81 27.80
CA HIS A 18 -4.86 -4.04 27.88
C HIS A 18 -5.52 -3.85 26.51
N GLU A 19 -6.71 -4.43 26.33
CA GLU A 19 -7.41 -4.37 25.05
C GLU A 19 -7.73 -2.93 24.61
N GLU A 20 -8.23 -2.16 25.56
CA GLU A 20 -8.52 -0.71 25.52
C GLU A 20 -7.28 0.20 25.58
N ASN A 21 -6.06 -0.33 25.44
CA ASN A 21 -4.87 0.52 25.44
C ASN A 21 -4.91 1.48 24.24
N GLU A 22 -4.80 2.78 24.50
CA GLU A 22 -4.67 3.80 23.45
C GLU A 22 -3.26 4.36 23.37
N MET A 23 -2.61 4.15 22.23
CA MET A 23 -1.24 4.53 21.99
C MET A 23 -1.14 5.60 20.91
N LYS A 24 -0.59 6.76 21.28
CA LYS A 24 -0.33 7.84 20.31
C LYS A 24 0.66 7.44 19.21
N GLU A 25 1.73 6.74 19.58
CA GLU A 25 2.83 6.39 18.69
C GLU A 25 3.38 5.01 19.06
N PHE A 26 3.55 4.15 18.05
CA PHE A 26 4.24 2.86 18.11
C PHE A 26 5.35 2.86 17.06
N ILE A 27 6.60 2.98 17.51
CA ILE A 27 7.76 3.14 16.63
C ILE A 27 8.79 2.06 16.91
N LEU A 28 9.13 1.27 15.88
CA LEU A 28 10.14 0.22 15.97
C LEU A 28 11.17 0.34 14.85
N SER A 29 12.45 0.18 15.19
CA SER A 29 13.55 0.15 14.22
C SER A 29 14.57 -0.92 14.57
N ALA A 30 14.86 -1.80 13.61
CA ALA A 30 15.80 -2.91 13.81
C ALA A 30 16.71 -3.12 12.60
N GLU A 31 18.00 -2.86 12.75
CA GLU A 31 18.99 -3.08 11.68
C GLU A 31 19.42 -4.54 11.54
N LYS A 32 19.20 -5.35 12.58
CA LYS A 32 19.59 -6.77 12.64
C LYS A 32 18.41 -7.67 13.01
N LYS A 33 18.36 -8.87 12.42
CA LYS A 33 17.32 -9.89 12.69
C LYS A 33 17.27 -10.30 14.16
N GLU A 34 18.39 -10.28 14.87
CA GLU A 34 18.48 -10.66 16.29
C GLU A 34 17.61 -9.79 17.21
N TYR A 35 17.42 -8.51 16.87
CA TYR A 35 16.64 -7.53 17.64
C TYR A 35 15.13 -7.84 17.67
N VAL A 36 14.63 -8.56 16.67
CA VAL A 36 13.20 -8.92 16.51
C VAL A 36 12.97 -10.43 16.64
N SER A 37 14.02 -11.21 16.90
CA SER A 37 14.00 -12.66 16.83
C SER A 37 13.01 -13.34 17.77
N LYS A 38 12.72 -12.76 18.94
CA LYS A 38 11.70 -13.28 19.87
C LYS A 38 10.29 -12.96 19.40
N VAL A 39 10.10 -11.78 18.80
CA VAL A 39 8.81 -11.34 18.28
C VAL A 39 8.38 -12.17 17.08
N ILE A 40 9.28 -12.37 16.10
CA ILE A 40 8.99 -13.15 14.89
C ILE A 40 8.59 -14.61 15.20
N ARG A 41 9.06 -15.16 16.32
CA ARG A 41 8.71 -16.52 16.78
C ARG A 41 7.34 -16.61 17.46
N ALA A 42 6.72 -15.48 17.78
CA ALA A 42 5.37 -15.47 18.32
C ALA A 42 4.36 -15.95 17.27
N GLU A 43 3.21 -16.39 17.74
CA GLU A 43 2.08 -16.70 16.86
C GLU A 43 1.59 -15.42 16.17
N ASN A 44 0.98 -15.56 14.99
CA ASN A 44 0.41 -14.40 14.30
C ASN A 44 -0.71 -13.80 15.14
N SER A 45 -0.81 -12.47 15.13
CA SER A 45 -1.83 -11.74 15.90
C SER A 45 -1.88 -12.10 17.39
N SER A 46 -0.73 -12.39 18.02
CA SER A 46 -0.67 -12.78 19.44
C SER A 46 -0.23 -11.64 20.37
N ILE A 47 0.26 -10.53 19.82
CA ILE A 47 0.78 -9.39 20.58
C ILE A 47 -0.23 -8.25 20.52
N TRP A 48 -1.01 -8.10 21.58
CA TRP A 48 -2.02 -7.04 21.66
C TRP A 48 -1.40 -5.65 21.86
N LEU A 49 -1.79 -4.68 21.04
CA LEU A 49 -1.38 -3.27 21.17
C LEU A 49 -2.52 -2.30 21.53
N GLY A 50 -3.77 -2.70 21.33
CA GLY A 50 -4.94 -1.84 21.44
C GLY A 50 -5.10 -0.91 20.23
N LYS A 51 -5.50 0.33 20.47
CA LYS A 51 -5.65 1.38 19.45
C LYS A 51 -4.32 2.12 19.27
N VAL A 52 -3.85 2.28 18.05
CA VAL A 52 -2.59 2.96 17.71
C VAL A 52 -2.88 4.08 16.72
N LYS A 53 -2.54 5.32 17.09
CA LYS A 53 -2.72 6.51 16.24
C LYS A 53 -1.66 6.64 15.16
N LYS A 54 -0.41 6.31 15.46
CA LYS A 54 0.69 6.35 14.50
C LYS A 54 1.59 5.13 14.65
N MET A 55 1.82 4.41 13.56
CA MET A 55 2.69 3.24 13.52
C MET A 55 3.81 3.44 12.50
N GLU A 56 5.06 3.33 12.96
CA GLU A 56 6.24 3.39 12.11
C GLU A 56 7.15 2.17 12.35
N LEU A 57 7.38 1.37 11.30
CA LEU A 57 8.27 0.22 11.37
C LEU A 57 9.37 0.32 10.32
N PHE A 58 10.62 0.26 10.77
CA PHE A 58 11.79 0.39 9.92
C PHE A 58 12.64 -0.88 9.90
N ARG A 59 13.10 -1.25 8.70
CA ARG A 59 14.01 -2.38 8.48
C ARG A 59 13.43 -3.69 9.05
N TYR A 60 14.19 -4.52 9.77
CA TYR A 60 13.70 -5.80 10.32
C TYR A 60 12.51 -5.66 11.27
N ALA A 61 12.20 -4.45 11.76
CA ALA A 61 11.00 -4.25 12.57
C ALA A 61 9.72 -4.52 11.78
N ILE A 62 9.72 -4.39 10.45
CA ILE A 62 8.54 -4.70 9.62
C ILE A 62 8.13 -6.17 9.77
N ASN A 63 9.09 -7.08 9.96
CA ASN A 63 8.83 -8.50 10.17
C ASN A 63 8.06 -8.82 11.46
N VAL A 64 7.89 -7.84 12.38
CA VAL A 64 7.04 -8.03 13.56
C VAL A 64 5.56 -7.83 13.25
N LEU A 65 5.23 -7.15 12.15
CA LEU A 65 3.88 -6.69 11.84
C LEU A 65 2.82 -7.82 11.86
N PRO A 66 3.05 -9.01 11.28
CA PRO A 66 2.06 -10.10 11.32
C PRO A 66 1.78 -10.64 12.74
N LYS A 67 2.61 -10.27 13.73
CA LYS A 67 2.50 -10.72 15.12
C LYS A 67 1.68 -9.77 15.97
N LEU A 68 1.48 -8.55 15.49
CA LEU A 68 0.76 -7.50 16.20
C LEU A 68 -0.75 -7.67 15.99
N GLN A 69 -1.50 -7.41 17.05
CA GLN A 69 -2.95 -7.36 17.04
C GLN A 69 -3.41 -5.97 17.50
N LEU A 70 -4.11 -5.27 16.61
CA LEU A 70 -4.77 -4.01 16.91
C LEU A 70 -6.23 -4.26 17.30
N HIS A 71 -6.79 -3.31 18.04
CA HIS A 71 -8.21 -3.30 18.34
C HIS A 71 -9.05 -3.30 17.04
N GLU A 72 -10.25 -3.91 17.07
CA GLU A 72 -11.12 -3.99 15.89
C GLU A 72 -11.52 -2.59 15.38
N GLU A 73 -11.89 -1.69 16.30
CA GLU A 73 -12.17 -0.28 16.00
C GLU A 73 -10.93 0.62 15.86
N ASN A 74 -9.76 0.08 15.51
CA ASN A 74 -8.57 0.91 15.39
C ASN A 74 -8.74 1.98 14.30
N VAL A 75 -8.46 3.23 14.65
CA VAL A 75 -8.43 4.37 13.72
C VAL A 75 -7.07 5.05 13.83
N MET A 76 -6.23 4.79 12.83
CA MET A 76 -4.85 5.23 12.72
C MET A 76 -4.72 6.44 11.79
N ASP A 77 -4.01 7.46 12.25
CA ASP A 77 -3.73 8.67 11.49
C ASP A 77 -2.62 8.42 10.45
N GLU A 78 -1.61 7.61 10.78
CA GLU A 78 -0.47 7.33 9.91
C GLU A 78 0.10 5.90 10.11
N PHE A 79 0.24 5.16 9.01
CA PHE A 79 0.96 3.89 8.96
C PHE A 79 2.14 4.01 7.98
N CYS A 80 3.37 3.87 8.47
CA CYS A 80 4.57 4.07 7.68
C CYS A 80 5.53 2.88 7.80
N LEU A 81 5.92 2.30 6.65
CA LEU A 81 6.91 1.23 6.58
C LEU A 81 8.04 1.61 5.61
N SER A 82 9.29 1.33 5.98
CA SER A 82 10.43 1.51 5.07
C SER A 82 11.50 0.43 5.23
N ALA A 83 11.84 -0.20 4.10
CA ALA A 83 12.87 -1.23 4.02
C ALA A 83 13.68 -1.12 2.73
N ASP A 84 14.97 -0.81 2.85
CA ASP A 84 15.92 -0.75 1.73
C ASP A 84 16.45 -2.13 1.30
N ARG A 85 16.06 -3.22 1.97
CA ARG A 85 16.47 -4.59 1.64
C ARG A 85 15.31 -5.58 1.77
N ILE A 86 15.31 -6.62 0.95
CA ILE A 86 14.26 -7.65 0.94
C ILE A 86 14.23 -8.46 2.26
N GLU A 87 15.38 -8.68 2.91
CA GLU A 87 15.42 -9.47 4.16
C GLU A 87 14.69 -8.78 5.31
N TYR A 88 14.52 -7.46 5.25
CA TYR A 88 13.80 -6.68 6.24
C TYR A 88 12.29 -6.92 6.23
N VAL A 89 11.76 -7.47 5.13
CA VAL A 89 10.33 -7.76 4.95
C VAL A 89 10.04 -9.26 4.76
N SER A 90 11.08 -10.11 4.80
CA SER A 90 10.99 -11.53 4.42
C SER A 90 9.98 -12.36 5.21
N GLU A 91 9.73 -12.04 6.48
CA GLU A 91 8.73 -12.76 7.28
C GLU A 91 7.33 -12.18 7.04
N ALA A 92 7.24 -10.87 6.85
CA ALA A 92 5.95 -10.20 6.66
C ALA A 92 5.34 -10.49 5.28
N ILE A 93 6.15 -10.67 4.22
CA ILE A 93 5.65 -11.09 2.89
C ILE A 93 5.11 -12.53 2.88
N LEU A 94 5.48 -13.36 3.87
CA LEU A 94 4.97 -14.74 4.00
C LEU A 94 3.62 -14.81 4.68
N ALA A 95 3.11 -13.70 5.23
CA ALA A 95 1.75 -13.64 5.73
C ALA A 95 0.75 -13.95 4.60
N GLU A 96 -0.41 -14.50 4.98
CA GLU A 96 -1.52 -14.64 4.05
C GLU A 96 -2.01 -13.26 3.60
N ASN A 97 -2.51 -13.18 2.36
CA ASN A 97 -3.04 -11.92 1.83
C ASN A 97 -4.26 -11.48 2.66
N ASN A 98 -4.41 -10.17 2.86
CA ASN A 98 -5.50 -9.57 3.64
C ASN A 98 -5.61 -10.14 5.08
N ASN A 99 -4.50 -10.46 5.74
CA ASN A 99 -4.51 -11.06 7.09
C ASN A 99 -3.96 -10.13 8.19
N ILE A 100 -3.26 -9.04 7.83
CA ILE A 100 -2.72 -8.08 8.78
C ILE A 100 -3.74 -6.96 9.00
N TRP A 101 -4.54 -7.04 10.06
CA TRP A 101 -5.56 -6.05 10.38
C TRP A 101 -4.97 -4.72 10.84
N LEU A 102 -5.31 -3.63 10.14
CA LEU A 102 -4.92 -2.25 10.51
C LEU A 102 -6.09 -1.40 11.03
N GLY A 103 -7.34 -1.82 10.80
CA GLY A 103 -8.51 -0.97 11.02
C GLY A 103 -8.64 0.12 9.95
N LYS A 104 -9.02 1.33 10.35
CA LYS A 104 -9.07 2.52 9.47
C LYS A 104 -7.70 3.22 9.50
N VAL A 105 -7.17 3.59 8.33
CA VAL A 105 -5.87 4.25 8.16
C VAL A 105 -6.05 5.49 7.28
N ASN A 106 -5.74 6.64 7.85
CA ASN A 106 -5.89 7.93 7.19
C ASN A 106 -4.76 8.22 6.18
N LYS A 107 -3.52 7.81 6.48
CA LYS A 107 -2.36 7.89 5.59
C LYS A 107 -1.54 6.61 5.61
N LEU A 108 -1.33 6.03 4.43
CA LEU A 108 -0.58 4.79 4.23
C LEU A 108 0.68 5.05 3.39
N ASP A 109 1.86 5.01 4.02
CA ASP A 109 3.16 5.29 3.38
C ASP A 109 4.05 4.03 3.39
N LEU A 110 4.26 3.44 2.21
CA LEU A 110 5.12 2.26 2.04
C LEU A 110 6.29 2.61 1.13
N LYS A 111 7.51 2.49 1.66
CA LYS A 111 8.74 2.86 0.95
C LYS A 111 9.61 1.64 0.63
N LEU A 112 10.18 1.63 -0.59
CA LEU A 112 11.14 0.62 -1.04
C LEU A 112 10.53 -0.80 -0.94
N PHE A 113 11.24 -1.80 -0.42
CA PHE A 113 10.75 -3.18 -0.31
C PHE A 113 9.52 -3.31 0.61
N ALA A 114 9.17 -2.30 1.41
CA ALA A 114 7.96 -2.34 2.22
C ALA A 114 6.67 -2.35 1.37
N ILE A 115 6.72 -1.92 0.11
CA ILE A 115 5.59 -1.97 -0.82
C ILE A 115 5.11 -3.42 -1.01
N ASN A 116 6.01 -4.40 -0.95
CA ASN A 116 5.68 -5.83 -1.04
C ASN A 116 4.76 -6.34 0.10
N ILE A 117 4.60 -5.56 1.17
CA ILE A 117 3.67 -5.89 2.27
C ILE A 117 2.23 -5.50 1.94
N LEU A 118 2.00 -4.62 0.96
CA LEU A 118 0.68 -4.11 0.64
C LEU A 118 -0.41 -5.20 0.50
N PRO A 119 -0.20 -6.32 -0.23
CA PRO A 119 -1.24 -7.36 -0.36
C PRO A 119 -1.59 -8.08 0.94
N LYS A 120 -0.78 -7.91 1.99
CA LYS A 120 -0.92 -8.57 3.29
C LYS A 120 -1.76 -7.74 4.25
N LEU A 121 -1.82 -6.43 4.01
CA LEU A 121 -2.56 -5.49 4.84
C LEU A 121 -4.07 -5.67 4.61
N LYS A 122 -4.83 -5.56 5.69
CA LYS A 122 -6.30 -5.55 5.69
C LYS A 122 -6.77 -4.27 6.36
N LEU A 123 -7.47 -3.45 5.59
CA LEU A 123 -8.14 -2.25 6.06
C LEU A 123 -9.61 -2.56 6.36
N HIS A 124 -10.20 -1.74 7.22
CA HIS A 124 -11.64 -1.76 7.45
C HIS A 124 -12.39 -1.41 6.16
N GLU A 125 -13.56 -2.02 5.92
CA GLU A 125 -14.34 -1.82 4.69
C GLU A 125 -14.74 -0.35 4.48
N GLU A 126 -15.15 0.32 5.56
CA GLU A 126 -15.46 1.75 5.58
C GLU A 126 -14.23 2.69 5.62
N ASN A 127 -13.02 2.20 5.34
CA ASN A 127 -11.83 3.04 5.37
C ASN A 127 -11.97 4.22 4.38
N VAL A 128 -11.63 5.42 4.83
CA VAL A 128 -11.54 6.62 3.98
C VAL A 128 -10.16 7.22 4.22
N MET A 129 -9.28 7.06 3.23
CA MET A 129 -7.91 7.52 3.28
C MET A 129 -7.79 8.90 2.64
N GLU A 130 -7.02 9.80 3.24
CA GLU A 130 -6.72 11.11 2.64
C GLU A 130 -5.74 10.95 1.47
N GLU A 131 -4.73 10.10 1.63
CA GLU A 131 -3.65 9.93 0.65
C GLU A 131 -3.12 8.50 0.62
N PHE A 132 -3.13 7.92 -0.58
CA PHE A 132 -2.41 6.69 -0.93
C PHE A 132 -1.42 6.96 -2.06
N SER A 133 -0.12 7.00 -1.74
CA SER A 133 0.94 7.25 -2.73
C SER A 133 2.00 6.17 -2.67
N LEU A 134 2.38 5.62 -3.84
CA LEU A 134 3.46 4.65 -3.97
C LEU A 134 4.39 5.01 -5.12
N SER A 135 5.71 4.87 -4.91
CA SER A 135 6.73 5.07 -5.93
C SER A 135 7.82 4.01 -5.83
N ALA A 136 8.17 3.38 -6.97
CA ALA A 136 9.24 2.38 -7.02
C ALA A 136 10.04 2.46 -8.32
N GLU A 137 11.31 2.80 -8.22
CA GLU A 137 12.22 2.90 -9.38
C GLU A 137 12.59 1.53 -9.97
N LYS A 138 12.41 0.45 -9.20
CA LYS A 138 12.71 -0.93 -9.59
C LYS A 138 11.54 -1.85 -9.28
N GLU A 139 11.32 -2.83 -10.16
CA GLU A 139 10.27 -3.84 -10.01
C GLU A 139 10.41 -4.63 -8.70
N GLU A 140 11.65 -4.93 -8.27
CA GLU A 140 11.94 -5.74 -7.07
C GLU A 140 11.29 -5.18 -5.80
N TYR A 141 11.19 -3.85 -5.68
CA TYR A 141 10.58 -3.18 -4.52
C TYR A 141 9.07 -3.45 -4.39
N ALA A 142 8.40 -3.77 -5.49
CA ALA A 142 6.96 -3.96 -5.56
C ALA A 142 6.53 -5.30 -6.18
N SER A 143 7.47 -6.23 -6.41
CA SER A 143 7.23 -7.47 -7.16
C SER A 143 6.13 -8.36 -6.56
N GLU A 144 6.01 -8.44 -5.23
CA GLU A 144 4.91 -9.18 -4.57
C GLU A 144 3.56 -8.48 -4.77
N ALA A 145 3.53 -7.15 -4.71
CA ALA A 145 2.31 -6.37 -4.95
C ALA A 145 1.86 -6.45 -6.42
N ILE A 146 2.80 -6.41 -7.36
CA ILE A 146 2.54 -6.57 -8.80
C ILE A 146 2.04 -7.98 -9.13
N ARG A 147 2.56 -9.01 -8.45
CA ARG A 147 2.14 -10.41 -8.65
C ARG A 147 0.84 -10.79 -7.94
N ALA A 148 0.28 -9.89 -7.13
CA ALA A 148 -1.02 -10.12 -6.51
C ALA A 148 -2.09 -10.42 -7.58
N LYS A 149 -3.15 -11.10 -7.15
CA LYS A 149 -4.31 -11.35 -8.02
C LYS A 149 -4.97 -10.00 -8.35
N ASN A 150 -5.51 -9.86 -9.55
CA ASN A 150 -6.30 -8.67 -9.88
C ASN A 150 -7.46 -8.52 -8.89
N ASN A 151 -7.79 -7.28 -8.53
CA ASN A 151 -8.84 -6.96 -7.57
C ASN A 151 -8.72 -7.66 -6.21
N SER A 152 -7.51 -7.83 -5.66
CA SER A 152 -7.29 -8.54 -4.39
C SER A 152 -6.82 -7.65 -3.23
N ILE A 153 -6.46 -6.39 -3.48
CA ILE A 153 -5.95 -5.45 -2.48
C ILE A 153 -7.03 -4.42 -2.19
N LEU A 154 -7.72 -4.55 -1.05
CA LEU A 154 -8.84 -3.69 -0.68
C LEU A 154 -8.33 -2.42 0.02
N LEU A 155 -8.57 -1.25 -0.58
CA LEU A 155 -8.17 0.05 -0.01
C LEU A 155 -9.31 0.80 0.70
N GLY A 156 -10.56 0.43 0.40
CA GLY A 156 -11.74 1.21 0.79
C GLY A 156 -11.91 2.43 -0.11
N ARG A 157 -12.02 3.62 0.47
CA ARG A 157 -12.08 4.91 -0.24
C ARG A 157 -10.76 5.66 -0.08
N ALA A 158 -10.39 6.44 -1.09
CA ALA A 158 -9.21 7.29 -1.08
C ALA A 158 -9.49 8.62 -1.78
N LYS A 159 -9.20 9.74 -1.11
CA LYS A 159 -9.32 11.08 -1.70
C LYS A 159 -8.22 11.37 -2.70
N LYS A 160 -7.01 10.88 -2.46
CA LYS A 160 -5.87 11.02 -3.38
C LYS A 160 -5.20 9.68 -3.60
N LEU A 161 -5.02 9.32 -4.87
CA LEU A 161 -4.28 8.14 -5.28
C LEU A 161 -3.19 8.54 -6.26
N GLU A 162 -1.93 8.31 -5.87
CA GLU A 162 -0.77 8.57 -6.72
C GLU A 162 0.10 7.32 -6.89
N LEU A 163 0.33 6.89 -8.14
CA LEU A 163 1.28 5.81 -8.44
C LEU A 163 2.35 6.29 -9.43
N LYS A 164 3.61 6.06 -9.10
CA LYS A 164 4.77 6.49 -9.89
C LYS A 164 5.67 5.30 -10.22
N LEU A 165 6.17 5.28 -11.46
CA LEU A 165 7.14 4.27 -11.91
C LEU A 165 6.54 2.85 -11.81
N PHE A 166 7.27 1.85 -11.31
CA PHE A 166 6.80 0.45 -11.30
C PHE A 166 5.54 0.21 -10.47
N THR A 167 5.17 1.09 -9.53
CA THR A 167 3.98 0.90 -8.69
C THR A 167 2.68 1.06 -9.47
N ILE A 168 2.72 1.65 -10.68
CA ILE A 168 1.55 1.73 -11.57
C ILE A 168 1.06 0.33 -11.95
N ASN A 169 1.95 -0.65 -12.08
CA ASN A 169 1.59 -2.05 -12.34
C ASN A 169 0.80 -2.71 -11.18
N ILE A 170 0.71 -2.09 -10.00
CA ILE A 170 -0.11 -2.55 -8.89
C ILE A 170 -1.58 -2.15 -9.09
N LEU A 171 -1.87 -1.13 -9.90
CA LEU A 171 -3.23 -0.58 -10.02
C LEU A 171 -4.32 -1.62 -10.36
N PRO A 172 -4.14 -2.58 -11.28
CA PRO A 172 -5.14 -3.63 -11.53
C PRO A 172 -5.43 -4.54 -10.33
N LYS A 173 -4.61 -4.46 -9.29
CA LYS A 173 -4.70 -5.27 -8.06
C LYS A 173 -5.49 -4.55 -6.98
N LEU A 174 -5.57 -3.21 -7.07
CA LEU A 174 -6.25 -2.36 -6.11
C LEU A 174 -7.76 -2.40 -6.32
N VAL A 175 -8.50 -2.41 -5.23
CA VAL A 175 -9.95 -2.28 -5.20
C VAL A 175 -10.30 -1.08 -4.35
N LEU A 176 -10.96 -0.11 -4.97
CA LEU A 176 -11.62 1.00 -4.30
C LEU A 176 -13.11 0.73 -4.23
N HIS A 177 -13.78 1.33 -3.26
CA HIS A 177 -15.23 1.29 -3.14
C HIS A 177 -15.89 1.89 -4.39
N GLU A 178 -17.04 1.36 -4.83
CA GLU A 178 -17.72 1.82 -6.05
C GLU A 178 -18.18 3.29 -5.95
N GLU A 179 -18.63 3.69 -4.76
CA GLU A 179 -19.00 5.07 -4.41
C GLU A 179 -17.79 5.91 -3.93
N ASN A 180 -16.58 5.59 -4.38
CA ASN A 180 -15.42 6.40 -4.04
C ASN A 180 -15.49 7.76 -4.75
N GLU A 181 -15.40 8.83 -3.97
CA GLU A 181 -15.30 10.21 -4.44
C GLU A 181 -13.87 10.71 -4.24
N MET A 182 -13.05 10.60 -5.29
CA MET A 182 -11.65 10.98 -5.28
C MET A 182 -11.47 12.43 -5.73
N GLU A 183 -10.60 13.16 -5.06
CA GLU A 183 -10.18 14.49 -5.48
C GLU A 183 -9.12 14.41 -6.58
N GLU A 184 -8.16 13.51 -6.45
CA GLU A 184 -7.00 13.43 -7.35
C GLU A 184 -6.55 11.99 -7.62
N PHE A 185 -6.47 11.63 -8.89
CA PHE A 185 -5.87 10.40 -9.40
C PHE A 185 -4.67 10.74 -10.30
N CYS A 186 -3.46 10.39 -9.88
CA CYS A 186 -2.23 10.79 -10.57
C CYS A 186 -1.35 9.58 -10.90
N LEU A 187 -0.97 9.43 -12.17
CA LEU A 187 -0.05 8.39 -12.63
C LEU A 187 1.11 8.99 -13.44
N ASN A 188 2.33 8.58 -13.13
CA ASN A 188 3.52 9.00 -13.88
C ASN A 188 4.44 7.82 -14.25
N ALA A 189 4.49 7.50 -15.55
CA ALA A 189 5.30 6.41 -16.08
C ALA A 189 6.29 6.92 -17.14
N GLU A 190 7.57 7.03 -16.77
CA GLU A 190 8.62 7.49 -17.69
C GLU A 190 9.01 6.45 -18.75
N LYS A 191 8.69 5.19 -18.51
CA LYS A 191 9.05 4.06 -19.37
C LYS A 191 7.86 3.14 -19.58
N LYS A 192 7.82 2.46 -20.74
CA LYS A 192 6.78 1.48 -21.08
C LYS A 192 6.69 0.32 -20.08
N GLU A 193 7.82 -0.11 -19.50
CA GLU A 193 7.88 -1.22 -18.54
C GLU A 193 7.04 -0.96 -17.26
N TYR A 194 6.91 0.30 -16.86
CA TYR A 194 6.13 0.73 -15.69
C TYR A 194 4.61 0.54 -15.84
N VAL A 195 4.12 0.34 -17.07
CA VAL A 195 2.70 0.13 -17.37
C VAL A 195 2.45 -1.22 -18.07
N SER A 196 3.41 -2.15 -17.98
CA SER A 196 3.32 -3.44 -18.66
C SER A 196 2.12 -4.28 -18.20
N GLU A 197 1.77 -4.24 -16.91
CA GLU A 197 0.58 -4.94 -16.39
C GLU A 197 -0.71 -4.21 -16.78
N ILE A 198 -0.69 -2.88 -16.86
CA ILE A 198 -1.83 -2.08 -17.34
C ILE A 198 -2.14 -2.42 -18.80
N ILE A 199 -1.14 -2.46 -19.66
CA ILE A 199 -1.31 -2.77 -21.09
C ILE A 199 -1.94 -4.15 -21.28
N ARG A 200 -1.54 -5.12 -20.44
CA ARG A 200 -2.06 -6.50 -20.43
C ARG A 200 -3.45 -6.64 -19.81
N ALA A 201 -3.88 -5.69 -18.98
CA ALA A 201 -5.20 -5.73 -18.37
C ALA A 201 -6.30 -5.69 -19.43
N GLU A 202 -7.44 -6.29 -19.12
CA GLU A 202 -8.63 -6.23 -19.98
C GLU A 202 -9.13 -4.79 -20.10
N ASN A 203 -9.75 -4.44 -21.22
CA ASN A 203 -10.38 -3.13 -21.36
C ASN A 203 -11.54 -3.00 -20.36
N SER A 204 -11.79 -1.77 -19.89
CA SER A 204 -12.83 -1.49 -18.88
C SER A 204 -12.70 -2.27 -17.56
N SER A 205 -11.52 -2.78 -17.21
CA SER A 205 -11.30 -3.59 -15.99
C SER A 205 -10.97 -2.78 -14.73
N ILE A 206 -10.61 -1.50 -14.87
CA ILE A 206 -10.17 -0.64 -13.75
C ILE A 206 -11.29 0.31 -13.37
N CYS A 207 -11.84 0.17 -12.15
CA CYS A 207 -12.90 1.01 -11.59
C CYS A 207 -12.42 1.69 -10.30
N PHE A 208 -12.62 3.00 -10.17
CA PHE A 208 -12.24 3.78 -9.00
C PHE A 208 -13.27 4.84 -8.57
N GLY A 209 -14.46 4.81 -9.18
CA GLY A 209 -15.57 5.71 -8.85
C GLY A 209 -15.47 7.08 -9.53
N SER A 210 -15.90 8.12 -8.83
CA SER A 210 -15.84 9.51 -9.29
C SER A 210 -14.50 10.15 -8.94
N VAL A 211 -13.91 10.91 -9.86
CA VAL A 211 -12.62 11.59 -9.67
C VAL A 211 -12.72 13.03 -10.16
N LYS A 212 -12.42 14.02 -9.30
CA LYS A 212 -12.38 15.41 -9.75
C LYS A 212 -11.27 15.64 -10.77
N LYS A 213 -10.05 15.23 -10.47
CA LYS A 213 -8.90 15.40 -11.37
C LYS A 213 -8.13 14.12 -11.63
N VAL A 214 -8.05 13.75 -12.90
CA VAL A 214 -7.19 12.68 -13.41
C VAL A 214 -5.98 13.29 -14.11
N THR A 215 -4.77 12.96 -13.66
CA THR A 215 -3.52 13.41 -14.29
C THR A 215 -2.68 12.22 -14.73
N LEU A 216 -2.42 12.12 -16.03
CA LEU A 216 -1.65 11.04 -16.63
C LEU A 216 -0.42 11.59 -17.34
N PHE A 217 0.77 11.24 -16.86
CA PHE A 217 2.04 11.64 -17.46
C PHE A 217 2.65 10.50 -18.29
N ARG A 218 3.11 10.83 -19.50
CA ARG A 218 3.93 9.97 -20.36
C ARG A 218 3.23 8.63 -20.65
N TYR A 219 3.88 7.48 -20.40
CA TYR A 219 3.30 6.16 -20.68
C TYR A 219 2.08 5.82 -19.81
N ALA A 220 1.75 6.61 -18.78
CA ALA A 220 0.59 6.34 -17.93
C ALA A 220 -0.73 6.44 -18.69
N ILE A 221 -0.75 7.15 -19.83
CA ILE A 221 -1.91 7.31 -20.71
C ILE A 221 -2.43 5.99 -21.27
N ASN A 222 -1.60 4.95 -21.29
CA ASN A 222 -2.01 3.60 -21.69
C ASN A 222 -3.05 2.96 -20.75
N ILE A 223 -3.39 3.61 -19.64
CA ILE A 223 -4.53 3.24 -18.80
C ILE A 223 -5.89 3.58 -19.42
N LEU A 224 -6.00 4.58 -20.30
CA LEU A 224 -7.30 5.10 -20.76
C LEU A 224 -8.25 4.01 -21.29
N PRO A 225 -7.80 3.05 -22.14
CA PRO A 225 -8.68 1.97 -22.62
C PRO A 225 -9.09 0.97 -21.52
N LYS A 226 -8.39 0.99 -20.38
CA LYS A 226 -8.57 0.07 -19.25
C LYS A 226 -9.53 0.62 -18.21
N LEU A 227 -9.87 1.90 -18.28
CA LEU A 227 -10.83 2.53 -17.37
C LEU A 227 -12.25 2.05 -17.67
N HIS A 228 -12.96 1.60 -16.63
CA HIS A 228 -14.36 1.23 -16.72
C HIS A 228 -15.23 2.44 -17.08
N GLU A 229 -16.25 2.24 -17.90
CA GLU A 229 -17.24 3.27 -18.30
C GLU A 229 -18.00 3.94 -17.13
N LYS A 230 -17.96 3.36 -15.93
CA LYS A 230 -18.61 3.89 -14.73
C LYS A 230 -17.76 4.94 -14.04
N ASN A 231 -16.48 5.05 -14.39
CA ASN A 231 -15.61 6.07 -13.86
C ASN A 231 -16.07 7.44 -14.39
N VAL A 232 -16.33 8.37 -13.48
CA VAL A 232 -16.69 9.75 -13.82
C VAL A 232 -15.50 10.63 -13.50
N MET A 233 -15.10 11.49 -14.44
CA MET A 233 -13.99 12.44 -14.23
C MET A 233 -14.39 13.86 -14.62
N GLU A 234 -14.07 14.86 -13.78
CA GLU A 234 -14.36 16.27 -14.07
C GLU A 234 -13.27 16.92 -14.92
N GLU A 235 -12.00 16.67 -14.59
CA GLU A 235 -10.81 17.18 -15.28
C GLU A 235 -9.89 16.03 -15.68
N LEU A 236 -9.53 15.95 -16.97
CA LEU A 236 -8.54 15.01 -17.50
C LEU A 236 -7.33 15.75 -18.06
N CYS A 237 -6.21 15.68 -17.35
CA CYS A 237 -4.93 16.26 -17.72
C CYS A 237 -3.99 15.20 -18.28
N LEU A 238 -3.69 15.29 -19.57
CA LEU A 238 -2.74 14.40 -20.26
C LEU A 238 -1.48 15.18 -20.61
N SER A 239 -0.32 14.70 -20.16
CA SER A 239 0.97 15.35 -20.45
C SER A 239 1.93 14.37 -21.11
N VAL A 240 2.15 14.58 -22.41
CA VAL A 240 3.09 13.79 -23.24
C VAL A 240 4.07 14.69 -23.95
N ASP A 241 5.32 14.26 -23.94
CA ASP A 241 6.45 14.91 -24.58
C ASP A 241 7.01 14.10 -25.75
N ARG A 242 6.50 12.87 -25.99
CA ARG A 242 6.94 11.98 -27.08
C ARG A 242 5.79 11.19 -27.69
N ILE A 243 5.84 10.97 -29.00
CA ILE A 243 4.82 10.19 -29.74
C ILE A 243 4.74 8.73 -29.27
N GLU A 244 5.85 8.16 -28.80
CA GLU A 244 5.90 6.78 -28.29
C GLU A 244 4.99 6.55 -27.08
N HIS A 245 4.72 7.58 -26.27
CA HIS A 245 3.87 7.50 -25.07
C HIS A 245 2.41 7.19 -25.39
N VAL A 246 1.92 7.63 -26.56
CA VAL A 246 0.53 7.49 -27.01
C VAL A 246 0.36 6.42 -28.08
N SER A 247 1.44 5.77 -28.51
CA SER A 247 1.44 4.87 -29.66
C SER A 247 0.47 3.69 -29.54
N GLU A 248 0.29 3.12 -28.35
CA GLU A 248 -0.68 2.03 -28.14
C GLU A 248 -2.13 2.56 -28.07
N VAL A 249 -2.35 3.75 -27.50
CA VAL A 249 -3.69 4.35 -27.40
C VAL A 249 -4.22 4.76 -28.78
N ILE A 250 -3.36 5.32 -29.64
CA ILE A 250 -3.76 5.70 -31.02
C ILE A 250 -4.12 4.46 -31.86
N ARG A 251 -3.53 3.30 -31.56
CA ARG A 251 -3.75 2.05 -32.32
C ARG A 251 -4.98 1.26 -31.86
N ALA A 252 -5.58 1.63 -30.73
CA ALA A 252 -6.80 0.99 -30.24
C ALA A 252 -7.99 1.50 -31.06
N GLU A 253 -8.42 0.72 -32.06
CA GLU A 253 -9.68 0.89 -32.81
C GLU A 253 -10.86 0.31 -32.02
#